data_AF-A0A7C9FQQ5-F1
#
_entry.id   AF-A0A7C9FQQ5-F1
#
_cell.length_a   1.000
_cell.length_b   1.000
_cell.length_c   1.000
_cell.angle_alpha   90.00
_cell.angle_beta   90.00
_cell.angle_gamma   90.00
#
_symmetry.space_group_name_H-M   'P 1'
#
loop_
_entity.id
_entity.type
_entity.pdbx_description
1 polymer ?
#
loop_
_entity_poly.entity_id
_entity_poly.type
_entity_poly.pdbx_seq_one_letter_code
_entity_poly.pdbx_strand_id
1 'polypeptide(L)'
;MLPNMFPLASPQLGTLPVMPVQAMTQQATRHARRVYVGGLPPTANEQSVAIFFSHVMAAIGGNSAGPGDAVVNVYINHEKKFAFVEMRSVEEASNAMALDGIIFEGTPVKVRRPSDYNPSLAAALGPSQPNPNLNLAAVGLTPGSAGGLEGPDRIFVGGLPYYFTEAQVRELLESFGPLRGFDLVKDRETGNSKGYAFCVYQDVSVTDIVCQALNGIKMGDKTLTVRRASQGAQQPKPEQESVYMHAQQQIALQRRVRFCEGGWVWS
;
A
#
# COMPACT_ATOMS: atom_id res chain seq x y z
N MET A 1 -19.26 -69.35 -36.34
CA MET A 1 -20.44 -68.45 -36.36
C MET A 1 -20.88 -68.25 -34.91
N LEU A 2 -21.33 -67.05 -34.55
CA LEU A 2 -21.69 -66.59 -33.18
C LEU A 2 -20.50 -66.49 -32.17
N PRO A 3 -20.57 -65.59 -31.15
CA PRO A 3 -21.00 -64.20 -31.30
C PRO A 3 -20.14 -63.18 -30.51
N ASN A 4 -20.38 -61.89 -30.77
CA ASN A 4 -19.84 -60.73 -30.03
C ASN A 4 -19.87 -60.89 -28.49
N MET A 5 -18.78 -60.47 -27.85
CA MET A 5 -18.83 -59.84 -26.52
C MET A 5 -18.21 -58.45 -26.60
N PHE A 6 -18.98 -57.43 -26.24
CA PHE A 6 -18.50 -56.06 -26.05
C PHE A 6 -17.83 -55.93 -24.67
N PRO A 7 -16.64 -55.30 -24.56
CA PRO A 7 -16.18 -54.69 -23.32
C PRO A 7 -16.75 -53.28 -23.16
N LEU A 8 -17.10 -52.94 -21.92
CA LEU A 8 -17.66 -51.65 -21.51
C LEU A 8 -16.72 -50.48 -21.84
N ALA A 9 -17.25 -49.41 -22.45
CA ALA A 9 -16.52 -48.17 -22.60
C ALA A 9 -16.45 -47.42 -21.25
N SER A 10 -15.25 -47.28 -20.69
CA SER A 10 -15.00 -46.37 -19.58
C SER A 10 -15.19 -44.92 -20.04
N PRO A 11 -15.86 -44.04 -19.28
CA PRO A 11 -15.93 -42.63 -19.62
C PRO A 11 -14.53 -42.02 -19.46
N GLN A 12 -13.87 -41.72 -20.57
CA GLN A 12 -12.68 -40.85 -20.55
C GLN A 12 -13.14 -39.46 -20.09
N LEU A 13 -12.92 -39.20 -18.80
CA LEU A 13 -13.11 -37.89 -18.21
C LEU A 13 -12.15 -36.93 -18.91
N GLY A 14 -12.71 -36.10 -19.80
CA GLY A 14 -11.93 -35.32 -20.74
C GLY A 14 -10.87 -34.50 -20.02
N THR A 15 -9.61 -34.74 -20.37
CA THR A 15 -8.50 -33.89 -19.95
C THR A 15 -8.77 -32.49 -20.49
N LEU A 16 -9.26 -31.60 -19.62
CA LEU A 16 -9.39 -30.19 -19.96
C LEU A 16 -8.03 -29.71 -20.48
N PRO A 17 -7.98 -29.01 -21.62
CA PRO A 17 -6.71 -28.49 -22.10
C PRO A 17 -6.15 -27.58 -21.02
N VAL A 18 -5.00 -27.97 -20.46
CA VAL A 18 -4.21 -27.09 -19.61
C VAL A 18 -3.82 -25.92 -20.51
N MET A 19 -4.57 -24.83 -20.39
CA MET A 19 -4.28 -23.58 -21.07
C MET A 19 -2.81 -23.27 -20.79
N PRO A 20 -1.95 -23.13 -21.82
CA PRO A 20 -0.58 -22.74 -21.56
C PRO A 20 -0.64 -21.42 -20.81
N VAL A 21 0.02 -21.38 -19.65
CA VAL A 21 0.13 -20.15 -18.84
C VAL A 21 0.72 -19.11 -19.77
N GLN A 22 -0.14 -18.23 -20.30
CA GLN A 22 0.27 -17.27 -21.31
C GLN A 22 1.40 -16.47 -20.69
N ALA A 23 2.57 -16.47 -21.36
CA ALA A 23 3.72 -15.72 -20.91
C ALA A 23 3.31 -14.24 -20.89
N MET A 24 2.84 -13.79 -19.73
CA MET A 24 2.32 -12.44 -19.54
C MET A 24 3.45 -11.51 -19.96
N THR A 25 3.19 -10.68 -20.96
CA THR A 25 4.19 -9.79 -21.53
C THR A 25 4.85 -9.03 -20.39
N GLN A 26 6.18 -8.89 -20.42
CA GLN A 26 6.91 -8.40 -19.24
C GLN A 26 6.36 -7.03 -18.76
N GLN A 27 5.92 -6.19 -19.71
CA GLN A 27 5.16 -4.95 -19.46
C GLN A 27 3.86 -5.13 -18.65
N ALA A 28 3.04 -6.16 -18.92
CA ALA A 28 1.82 -6.42 -18.13
C ALA A 28 2.14 -6.79 -16.68
N THR A 29 3.25 -7.48 -16.44
CA THR A 29 3.69 -7.85 -15.09
C THR A 29 4.46 -6.74 -14.36
N ARG A 30 4.88 -5.69 -15.07
CA ARG A 30 5.71 -4.60 -14.54
C ARG A 30 5.10 -3.91 -13.32
N HIS A 31 3.79 -3.73 -13.32
CA HIS A 31 3.06 -3.10 -12.21
C HIS A 31 3.09 -3.94 -10.92
N ALA A 32 3.16 -5.27 -11.03
CA ALA A 32 3.27 -6.18 -9.88
C ALA A 32 4.71 -6.30 -9.34
N ARG A 33 5.72 -6.06 -10.19
CA ARG A 33 7.15 -6.10 -9.84
C ARG A 33 7.69 -4.78 -9.28
N ARG A 34 6.90 -3.70 -9.31
CA ARG A 34 7.31 -2.37 -8.82
C ARG A 34 6.86 -2.15 -7.38
N VAL A 35 7.71 -1.48 -6.61
CA VAL A 35 7.40 -0.93 -5.29
C VAL A 35 7.55 0.58 -5.31
N TYR A 36 6.68 1.27 -4.58
CA TYR A 36 6.79 2.70 -4.32
C TYR A 36 7.68 2.92 -3.11
N VAL A 37 8.65 3.84 -3.20
CA VAL A 37 9.55 4.21 -2.11
C VAL A 37 9.42 5.72 -1.85
N GLY A 38 8.82 6.11 -0.74
CA GLY A 38 8.64 7.51 -0.34
C GLY A 38 9.62 7.96 0.73
N GLY A 39 9.86 9.27 0.84
CA GLY A 39 10.70 9.85 1.90
C GLY A 39 12.19 9.80 1.61
N LEU A 40 12.58 9.67 0.33
CA LEU A 40 13.97 9.74 -0.07
C LEU A 40 14.55 11.16 0.13
N PRO A 41 15.84 11.28 0.52
CA PRO A 41 16.51 12.57 0.59
C PRO A 41 16.64 13.19 -0.81
N PRO A 42 16.72 14.54 -0.93
CA PRO A 42 16.81 15.21 -2.23
C PRO A 42 18.10 14.88 -2.99
N THR A 43 19.12 14.38 -2.30
CA THR A 43 20.42 13.91 -2.81
C THR A 43 20.40 12.46 -3.32
N ALA A 44 19.30 11.72 -3.17
CA ALA A 44 19.22 10.32 -3.56
C ALA A 44 19.35 10.14 -5.08
N ASN A 45 20.24 9.22 -5.50
CA ASN A 45 20.46 8.90 -6.91
C ASN A 45 19.88 7.52 -7.26
N GLU A 46 19.45 7.33 -8.51
CA GLU A 46 18.87 6.07 -8.99
C GLU A 46 19.82 4.87 -8.77
N GLN A 47 21.11 5.08 -9.01
CA GLN A 47 22.15 4.08 -8.77
C GLN A 47 22.35 3.75 -7.28
N SER A 48 22.40 4.74 -6.39
CA SER A 48 22.60 4.48 -4.95
C SER A 48 21.40 3.78 -4.33
N VAL A 49 20.18 4.14 -4.74
CA VAL A 49 18.95 3.44 -4.37
C VAL A 49 18.95 2.00 -4.91
N ALA A 50 19.32 1.77 -6.17
CA ALA A 50 19.36 0.43 -6.76
C ALA A 50 20.35 -0.52 -6.05
N ILE A 51 21.56 -0.03 -5.78
CA ILE A 51 22.62 -0.77 -5.06
C ILE A 51 22.17 -1.05 -3.64
N PHE A 52 21.64 -0.05 -2.93
CA PHE A 52 21.17 -0.19 -1.56
C PHE A 52 20.05 -1.23 -1.43
N PHE A 53 18.98 -1.12 -2.23
CA PHE A 53 17.89 -2.10 -2.18
C PHE A 53 18.35 -3.51 -2.58
N SER A 54 19.26 -3.65 -3.56
CA SER A 54 19.81 -4.97 -3.93
C SER A 54 20.67 -5.58 -2.80
N HIS A 55 21.47 -4.76 -2.12
CA HIS A 55 22.29 -5.19 -0.98
C HIS A 55 21.43 -5.58 0.23
N VAL A 56 20.44 -4.76 0.58
CA VAL A 56 19.48 -5.01 1.67
C VAL A 56 18.66 -6.28 1.38
N MET A 57 18.20 -6.48 0.15
CA MET A 57 17.51 -7.70 -0.28
C MET A 57 18.39 -8.94 -0.15
N ALA A 58 19.67 -8.85 -0.52
CA ALA A 58 20.61 -9.96 -0.35
C ALA A 58 20.86 -10.26 1.14
N ALA A 59 21.00 -9.23 1.98
CA ALA A 59 21.25 -9.36 3.42
C ALA A 59 20.09 -10.01 4.19
N ILE A 60 18.83 -9.71 3.82
CA ILE A 60 17.65 -10.36 4.43
C ILE A 60 17.37 -11.78 3.88
N GLY A 61 18.10 -12.23 2.85
CA GLY A 61 17.81 -13.48 2.14
C GLY A 61 16.62 -13.40 1.18
N GLY A 62 16.27 -12.21 0.69
CA GLY A 62 15.07 -11.95 -0.11
C GLY A 62 15.19 -12.26 -1.60
N ASN A 63 16.39 -12.61 -2.08
CA ASN A 63 16.69 -12.86 -3.50
C ASN A 63 16.18 -14.23 -3.99
N SER A 64 14.85 -14.45 -3.94
CA SER A 64 14.21 -15.71 -4.31
C SER A 64 14.50 -16.19 -5.74
N ALA A 65 14.80 -15.27 -6.66
CA ALA A 65 15.13 -15.59 -8.06
C ALA A 65 16.64 -15.87 -8.33
N GLY A 66 17.48 -16.02 -7.29
CA GLY A 66 18.89 -16.45 -7.41
C GLY A 66 19.94 -15.36 -7.09
N PRO A 67 21.25 -15.60 -7.30
CA PRO A 67 22.27 -14.59 -7.08
C PRO A 67 22.16 -13.40 -8.07
N GLY A 68 22.80 -12.28 -7.74
CA GLY A 68 22.79 -11.05 -8.54
C GLY A 68 21.80 -9.98 -8.05
N ASP A 69 21.78 -8.83 -8.72
CA ASP A 69 20.98 -7.67 -8.32
C ASP A 69 19.48 -7.95 -8.43
N ALA A 70 18.75 -7.67 -7.35
CA ALA A 70 17.30 -7.88 -7.29
C ALA A 70 16.53 -6.74 -7.98
N VAL A 71 17.13 -5.55 -8.06
CA VAL A 71 16.60 -4.35 -8.70
C VAL A 71 17.00 -4.30 -10.18
N VAL A 72 16.02 -4.18 -11.08
CA VAL A 72 16.22 -4.04 -12.53
C VAL A 72 16.27 -2.57 -12.95
N ASN A 73 15.44 -1.73 -12.33
CA ASN A 73 15.34 -0.31 -12.68
C ASN A 73 14.87 0.52 -11.48
N VAL A 74 15.28 1.78 -11.42
CA VAL A 74 14.81 2.76 -10.44
C VAL A 74 14.44 4.02 -11.20
N TYR A 75 13.29 4.60 -10.86
CA TYR A 75 12.86 5.91 -11.35
C TYR A 75 12.64 6.82 -10.14
N ILE A 76 13.39 7.92 -10.03
CA ILE A 76 13.23 8.91 -8.94
C ILE A 76 12.46 10.14 -9.44
N ASN A 77 11.53 10.62 -8.61
CA ASN A 77 10.89 11.92 -8.75
C ASN A 77 11.31 12.84 -7.58
N HIS A 78 12.30 13.70 -7.82
CA HIS A 78 12.86 14.58 -6.80
C HIS A 78 11.84 15.65 -6.32
N GLU A 79 10.99 16.18 -7.21
CA GLU A 79 9.94 17.15 -6.85
C GLU A 79 8.99 16.61 -5.78
N LYS A 80 8.56 15.35 -5.94
CA LYS A 80 7.55 14.71 -5.09
C LYS A 80 8.15 13.79 -4.03
N LYS A 81 9.49 13.72 -3.94
CA LYS A 81 10.29 12.98 -2.96
C LYS A 81 9.92 11.49 -2.86
N PHE A 82 9.77 10.85 -4.02
CA PHE A 82 9.52 9.41 -4.13
C PHE A 82 10.31 8.78 -5.26
N ALA A 83 10.44 7.46 -5.21
CA ALA A 83 10.93 6.62 -6.30
C ALA A 83 9.97 5.45 -6.57
N PHE A 84 10.12 4.86 -7.74
CA PHE A 84 9.62 3.53 -8.04
C PHE A 84 10.81 2.60 -8.31
N VAL A 85 10.93 1.55 -7.51
CA VAL A 85 11.95 0.51 -7.68
C VAL A 85 11.28 -0.68 -8.36
N GLU A 86 11.86 -1.16 -9.45
CA GLU A 86 11.39 -2.28 -10.25
C GLU A 86 12.26 -3.50 -9.96
N MET A 87 11.66 -4.55 -9.40
CA MET A 87 12.34 -5.79 -9.08
C MET A 87 12.32 -6.76 -10.26
N ARG A 88 13.26 -7.70 -10.32
CA ARG A 88 13.27 -8.74 -11.37
C ARG A 88 12.09 -9.71 -11.25
N SER A 89 11.60 -10.00 -10.03
CA SER A 89 10.43 -10.85 -9.77
C SER A 89 9.35 -10.16 -8.92
N VAL A 90 8.12 -10.70 -8.94
CA VAL A 90 7.02 -10.23 -8.08
C VAL A 90 7.25 -10.66 -6.62
N GLU A 91 7.87 -11.81 -6.40
CA GLU A 91 8.24 -12.31 -5.08
C GLU A 91 9.21 -11.36 -4.37
N GLU A 92 10.21 -10.86 -5.09
CA GLU A 92 11.15 -9.86 -4.55
C GLU A 92 10.50 -8.51 -4.31
N ALA A 93 9.53 -8.11 -5.14
CA ALA A 93 8.72 -6.92 -4.87
C ALA A 93 7.85 -7.11 -3.62
N SER A 94 7.38 -8.33 -3.34
CA SER A 94 6.69 -8.66 -2.10
C SER A 94 7.63 -8.70 -0.90
N ASN A 95 8.81 -9.30 -1.01
CA ASN A 95 9.83 -9.30 0.04
C ASN A 95 10.32 -7.87 0.35
N ALA A 96 10.46 -7.01 -0.66
CA ALA A 96 10.82 -5.60 -0.47
C ALA A 96 9.76 -4.81 0.32
N MET A 97 8.49 -5.24 0.37
CA MET A 97 7.50 -4.63 1.26
C MET A 97 7.85 -4.80 2.75
N ALA A 98 8.60 -5.85 3.11
CA ALA A 98 9.11 -6.02 4.47
C ALA A 98 10.27 -5.06 4.82
N LEU A 99 10.73 -4.26 3.85
CA LEU A 99 11.75 -3.23 4.03
C LEU A 99 11.15 -1.83 4.26
N ASP A 100 9.86 -1.74 4.62
CA ASP A 100 9.27 -0.49 5.08
C ASP A 100 9.96 0.00 6.35
N GLY A 101 10.42 1.26 6.34
CA GLY A 101 11.12 1.87 7.46
C GLY A 101 12.64 1.66 7.47
N ILE A 102 13.26 1.04 6.45
CA ILE A 102 14.74 1.00 6.36
C ILE A 102 15.32 2.42 6.33
N ILE A 103 16.49 2.59 6.95
CA ILE A 103 17.19 3.88 6.97
C ILE A 103 18.11 3.97 5.75
N PHE A 104 17.81 4.89 4.83
CA PHE A 104 18.64 5.23 3.68
C PHE A 104 19.26 6.62 3.89
N GLU A 105 20.59 6.72 3.86
CA GLU A 105 21.33 7.98 4.09
C GLU A 105 20.88 8.73 5.37
N GLY A 106 20.54 8.00 6.43
CA GLY A 106 20.05 8.56 7.70
C GLY A 106 18.55 8.93 7.72
N THR A 107 17.82 8.76 6.61
CA THR A 107 16.38 9.03 6.52
C THR A 107 15.58 7.72 6.42
N PRO A 108 14.53 7.49 7.24
CA PRO A 108 13.69 6.30 7.11
C PRO A 108 12.80 6.40 5.85
N VAL A 109 12.92 5.44 4.94
CA VAL A 109 12.11 5.38 3.70
C VAL A 109 10.88 4.50 3.87
N LYS A 110 9.79 4.88 3.19
CA LYS A 110 8.50 4.17 3.24
C LYS A 110 8.30 3.31 2.00
N VAL A 111 8.14 2.01 2.15
CA VAL A 111 7.93 1.07 1.02
C VAL A 111 6.47 0.65 0.94
N ARG A 112 5.84 0.87 -0.21
CA ARG A 112 4.40 0.61 -0.45
C ARG A 112 4.16 -0.03 -1.82
N ARG A 113 2.96 -0.60 -2.00
CA ARG A 113 2.49 -0.96 -3.34
C ARG A 113 2.22 0.32 -4.16
N PRO A 114 2.56 0.34 -5.46
CA PRO A 114 2.18 1.43 -6.36
C PRO A 114 0.66 1.64 -6.41
N SER A 115 0.20 2.87 -6.70
CA SER A 115 -1.25 3.18 -6.80
C SER A 115 -1.94 2.47 -7.97
N ASP A 116 -1.16 1.99 -8.95
CA ASP A 116 -1.52 1.19 -10.11
C ASP A 116 -1.42 -0.33 -9.85
N TYR A 117 -1.13 -0.77 -8.62
CA TYR A 117 -1.08 -2.18 -8.25
C TYR A 117 -2.48 -2.81 -8.20
N ASN A 118 -2.72 -3.80 -9.07
CA ASN A 118 -3.94 -4.60 -9.05
C ASN A 118 -3.70 -5.94 -8.32
N PRO A 119 -4.30 -6.18 -7.13
CA PRO A 119 -4.05 -7.39 -6.34
C PRO A 119 -4.51 -8.67 -7.04
N SER A 120 -5.55 -8.63 -7.89
CA SER A 120 -6.03 -9.86 -8.57
C SER A 120 -5.09 -10.32 -9.67
N LEU A 121 -4.45 -9.39 -10.40
CA LEU A 121 -3.43 -9.71 -11.40
C LEU A 121 -2.11 -10.13 -10.76
N ALA A 122 -1.74 -9.52 -9.63
CA ALA A 122 -0.53 -9.89 -8.90
C ALA A 122 -0.62 -11.27 -8.23
N ALA A 123 -1.79 -11.67 -7.72
CA ALA A 123 -1.99 -12.98 -7.10
C ALA A 123 -1.78 -14.16 -8.08
N ALA A 124 -1.96 -13.95 -9.39
CA ALA A 124 -1.65 -14.93 -10.43
C ALA A 124 -0.15 -15.04 -10.76
N LEU A 125 0.66 -14.08 -10.30
CA LEU A 125 2.10 -13.97 -10.59
C LEU A 125 3.00 -14.37 -9.41
N GLY A 126 2.46 -14.43 -8.19
CA GLY A 126 3.21 -14.84 -7.00
C GLY A 126 2.55 -14.41 -5.69
N PRO A 127 3.13 -14.77 -4.53
CA PRO A 127 2.68 -14.31 -3.23
C PRO A 127 2.67 -12.79 -3.13
N SER A 128 1.53 -12.21 -2.73
CA SER A 128 1.35 -10.77 -2.51
C SER A 128 1.90 -10.26 -1.16
N GLN A 129 2.37 -11.16 -0.30
CA GLN A 129 2.95 -10.87 1.02
C GLN A 129 4.44 -11.23 1.04
N PRO A 130 5.28 -10.52 1.83
CA PRO A 130 6.67 -10.91 2.04
C PRO A 130 6.79 -12.29 2.68
N ASN A 131 7.90 -13.00 2.41
CA ASN A 131 8.21 -14.26 3.07
C ASN A 131 8.43 -14.05 4.58
N PRO A 132 7.77 -14.81 5.48
CA PRO A 132 7.94 -14.65 6.93
C PRO A 132 9.34 -15.04 7.45
N ASN A 133 10.16 -15.73 6.64
CA ASN A 133 11.50 -16.18 7.02
C ASN A 133 12.63 -15.19 6.66
N LEU A 134 12.29 -13.96 6.22
CA LEU A 134 13.29 -12.94 5.89
C LEU A 134 14.03 -12.47 7.15
N ASN A 135 15.36 -12.34 7.06
CA ASN A 135 16.20 -11.90 8.16
C ASN A 135 16.21 -10.36 8.31
N LEU A 136 15.07 -9.79 8.69
CA LEU A 136 14.89 -8.33 8.88
C LEU A 136 15.89 -7.74 9.90
N ALA A 137 16.30 -8.53 10.89
CA ALA A 137 17.28 -8.10 11.89
C ALA A 137 18.65 -7.76 11.28
N ALA A 138 19.04 -8.39 10.16
CA ALA A 138 20.29 -8.10 9.46
C ALA A 138 20.37 -6.67 8.91
N VAL A 139 19.23 -6.00 8.73
CA VAL A 139 19.12 -4.64 8.17
C VAL A 139 18.61 -3.62 9.20
N GLY A 140 18.71 -3.96 10.49
CA GLY A 140 18.32 -3.09 11.60
C GLY A 140 16.81 -2.96 11.80
N LEU A 141 15.98 -3.73 11.07
CA LEU A 141 14.54 -3.73 11.26
C LEU A 141 14.14 -4.74 12.34
N THR A 142 13.34 -4.29 13.30
CA THR A 142 12.69 -5.20 14.25
C THR A 142 11.49 -5.89 13.58
N PRO A 143 11.31 -7.21 13.80
CA PRO A 143 10.09 -7.91 13.36
C PRO A 143 8.86 -7.26 14.00
N GLY A 144 8.12 -6.50 13.19
CA GLY A 144 7.09 -5.59 13.68
C GLY A 144 7.03 -4.30 12.85
N SER A 145 8.12 -3.54 12.76
CA SER A 145 8.14 -2.24 12.06
C SER A 145 7.93 -2.35 10.55
N ALA A 146 8.26 -3.50 9.95
CA ALA A 146 7.97 -3.84 8.56
C ALA A 146 6.46 -3.95 8.24
N GLY A 147 5.62 -4.09 9.27
CA GLY A 147 4.19 -3.85 9.15
C GLY A 147 3.95 -2.35 9.11
N GLY A 148 3.91 -1.80 7.89
CA GLY A 148 3.54 -0.41 7.68
C GLY A 148 2.24 -0.04 8.37
N LEU A 149 1.98 1.27 8.49
CA LEU A 149 0.88 1.87 9.26
C LEU A 149 -0.54 1.35 8.90
N GLU A 150 -0.67 0.49 7.92
CA GLU A 150 -1.92 0.00 7.34
C GLU A 150 -2.25 -1.38 7.92
N GLY A 151 -2.91 -1.35 9.08
CA GLY A 151 -3.50 -2.51 9.75
C GLY A 151 -4.80 -2.13 10.47
N PRO A 152 -5.59 -3.11 10.95
CA PRO A 152 -6.82 -2.84 11.69
C PRO A 152 -6.58 -2.03 12.98
N ASP A 153 -5.36 -2.15 13.52
CA ASP A 153 -4.88 -1.52 14.77
C ASP A 153 -4.26 -0.13 14.55
N ARG A 154 -4.36 0.43 13.33
CA ARG A 154 -3.95 1.81 13.04
C ARG A 154 -4.79 2.79 13.86
N ILE A 155 -4.13 3.75 14.49
CA ILE A 155 -4.75 4.84 15.24
C ILE A 155 -4.57 6.13 14.43
N PHE A 156 -5.62 6.95 14.41
CA PHE A 156 -5.61 8.34 13.98
C PHE A 156 -5.52 9.25 15.21
N VAL A 157 -4.56 10.17 15.20
CA VAL A 157 -4.35 11.20 16.23
C VAL A 157 -4.49 12.56 15.56
N GLY A 158 -5.66 13.19 15.68
CA GLY A 158 -5.94 14.52 15.13
C GLY A 158 -5.97 15.61 16.21
N GLY A 159 -5.96 16.87 15.79
CA GLY A 159 -6.01 18.03 16.70
C GLY A 159 -4.67 18.43 17.29
N LEU A 160 -3.56 17.88 16.76
CA LEU A 160 -2.21 18.24 17.17
C LEU A 160 -1.92 19.71 16.80
N PRO A 161 -1.29 20.51 17.67
CA PRO A 161 -0.92 21.88 17.33
C PRO A 161 0.13 21.91 16.21
N TYR A 162 0.06 22.90 15.31
CA TYR A 162 0.91 22.96 14.11
C TYR A 162 2.41 23.12 14.40
N TYR A 163 2.75 23.65 15.58
CA TYR A 163 4.13 23.81 16.06
C TYR A 163 4.74 22.52 16.66
N PHE A 164 3.96 21.44 16.83
CA PHE A 164 4.51 20.17 17.28
C PHE A 164 5.31 19.48 16.15
N THR A 165 6.52 19.09 16.51
CA THR A 165 7.41 18.30 15.64
C THR A 165 7.08 16.81 15.70
N GLU A 166 7.54 16.07 14.68
CA GLU A 166 7.39 14.61 14.60
C GLU A 166 7.95 13.89 15.83
N ALA A 167 9.13 14.31 16.31
CA ALA A 167 9.77 13.75 17.50
C ALA A 167 8.91 13.96 18.76
N GLN A 168 8.37 15.15 18.99
CA GLN A 168 7.55 15.45 20.18
C GLN A 168 6.22 14.67 20.19
N VAL A 169 5.56 14.53 19.04
CA VAL A 169 4.32 13.73 18.94
C VAL A 169 4.62 12.24 19.11
N ARG A 170 5.76 11.77 18.58
CA ARG A 170 6.22 10.40 18.75
C ARG A 170 6.50 10.09 20.22
N GLU A 171 7.26 10.93 20.91
CA GLU A 171 7.63 10.78 22.33
C GLU A 171 6.39 10.76 23.25
N LEU A 172 5.40 11.63 22.99
CA LEU A 172 4.11 11.62 23.68
C LEU A 172 3.38 10.27 23.55
N LEU A 173 3.43 9.65 22.37
CA LEU A 173 2.78 8.38 22.10
C LEU A 173 3.59 7.18 22.63
N GLU A 174 4.92 7.24 22.57
CA GLU A 174 5.84 6.23 23.11
C GLU A 174 5.75 6.10 24.65
N SER A 175 5.31 7.16 25.34
CA SER A 175 4.97 7.16 26.77
C SER A 175 3.92 6.08 27.16
N PHE A 176 3.02 5.72 26.24
CA PHE A 176 2.00 4.68 26.46
C PHE A 176 2.49 3.26 26.09
N GLY A 177 3.57 3.15 25.31
CA GLY A 177 4.12 1.88 24.86
C GLY A 177 4.92 1.99 23.55
N PRO A 178 5.73 0.99 23.21
CA PRO A 178 6.56 1.01 22.01
C PRO A 178 5.71 1.07 20.73
N LEU A 179 6.02 2.06 19.89
CA LEU A 179 5.39 2.21 18.58
C LEU A 179 6.01 1.26 17.56
N ARG A 180 5.15 0.49 16.89
CA ARG A 180 5.50 -0.31 15.71
C ARG A 180 5.82 0.60 14.52
N GLY A 181 4.99 1.62 14.33
CA GLY A 181 5.13 2.61 13.27
C GLY A 181 4.45 3.93 13.62
N PHE A 182 4.98 5.03 13.10
CA PHE A 182 4.51 6.39 13.34
C PHE A 182 4.63 7.24 12.06
N ASP A 183 3.66 8.13 11.82
CA ASP A 183 3.65 9.04 10.68
C ASP A 183 2.89 10.33 10.98
N LEU A 184 3.61 11.44 11.14
CA LEU A 184 3.02 12.76 11.24
C LEU A 184 2.75 13.32 9.84
N VAL A 185 1.47 13.52 9.49
CA VAL A 185 1.14 13.99 8.15
C VAL A 185 1.46 15.47 8.03
N LYS A 186 2.40 15.77 7.15
CA LYS A 186 2.87 17.11 6.82
C LYS A 186 2.37 17.53 5.44
N ASP A 187 2.23 18.84 5.27
CA ASP A 187 1.98 19.47 3.99
C ASP A 187 3.23 19.36 3.10
N ARG A 188 3.05 19.02 1.82
CA ARG A 188 4.21 18.70 0.94
C ARG A 188 4.90 19.94 0.38
N GLU A 189 4.21 21.07 0.29
CA GLU A 189 4.74 22.31 -0.25
C GLU A 189 5.44 23.14 0.83
N THR A 190 4.82 23.24 2.00
CA THR A 190 5.34 24.04 3.13
C THR A 190 6.13 23.23 4.16
N GLY A 191 6.03 21.89 4.16
CA GLY A 191 6.65 21.01 5.15
C GLY A 191 5.99 21.03 6.54
N ASN A 192 5.01 21.91 6.76
CA ASN A 192 4.34 22.10 8.04
C ASN A 192 3.46 20.89 8.41
N SER A 193 3.39 20.56 9.70
CA SER A 193 2.45 19.56 10.23
C SER A 193 1.01 19.93 9.86
N LYS A 194 0.20 18.98 9.38
CA LYS A 194 -1.23 19.22 9.10
C LYS A 194 -2.13 19.09 10.34
N GLY A 195 -1.54 18.92 11.52
CA GLY A 195 -2.26 18.74 12.79
C GLY A 195 -2.87 17.35 12.99
N TYR A 196 -2.43 16.34 12.23
CA TYR A 196 -2.80 14.94 12.45
C TYR A 196 -1.68 13.95 12.12
N ALA A 197 -1.65 12.85 12.87
CA ALA A 197 -0.70 11.76 12.73
C ALA A 197 -1.42 10.41 12.70
N PHE A 198 -0.71 9.39 12.25
CA PHE A 198 -1.10 7.99 12.39
C PHE A 198 -0.04 7.22 13.17
N CYS A 199 -0.45 6.29 14.00
CA CYS A 199 0.45 5.37 14.69
C CYS A 199 -0.11 3.95 14.75
N VAL A 200 0.78 3.00 15.00
CA VAL A 200 0.46 1.60 15.32
C VAL A 200 1.34 1.22 16.49
N TYR A 201 0.76 0.68 17.57
CA TYR A 201 1.54 0.16 18.70
C TYR A 201 2.07 -1.25 18.40
N GLN A 202 3.12 -1.66 19.12
CA GLN A 202 3.61 -3.04 19.02
C GLN A 202 2.59 -4.02 19.60
N ASP A 203 2.02 -3.69 20.76
CA ASP A 203 0.89 -4.36 21.41
C ASP A 203 -0.45 -3.71 21.04
N VAL A 204 -1.43 -4.53 20.70
CA VAL A 204 -2.80 -4.11 20.35
C VAL A 204 -3.59 -3.70 21.60
N SER A 205 -3.27 -4.23 22.79
CA SER A 205 -3.98 -3.90 24.04
C SER A 205 -3.89 -2.41 24.41
N VAL A 206 -2.75 -1.79 24.11
CA VAL A 206 -2.46 -0.36 24.33
C VAL A 206 -3.33 0.55 23.45
N THR A 207 -3.75 0.07 22.26
CA THR A 207 -4.50 0.86 21.27
C THR A 207 -5.80 1.44 21.83
N ASP A 208 -6.58 0.65 22.58
CA ASP A 208 -7.84 1.13 23.17
C ASP A 208 -7.61 2.08 24.34
N ILE A 209 -6.61 1.79 25.17
CA ILE A 209 -6.22 2.63 26.31
C ILE A 209 -5.83 4.02 25.80
N VAL A 210 -5.00 4.09 24.75
CA VAL A 210 -4.58 5.36 24.13
C VAL A 210 -5.74 6.10 23.48
N CYS A 211 -6.65 5.38 22.79
CA CYS A 211 -7.85 6.00 22.23
C CYS A 211 -8.76 6.59 23.32
N GLN A 212 -8.90 5.95 24.48
CA GLN A 212 -9.72 6.48 25.58
C GLN A 212 -9.00 7.59 26.36
N ALA A 213 -7.69 7.47 26.58
CA ALA A 213 -6.92 8.41 27.37
C ALA A 213 -6.68 9.75 26.65
N LEU A 214 -6.32 9.72 25.36
CA LEU A 214 -5.95 10.93 24.62
C LEU A 214 -7.14 11.64 23.93
N ASN A 215 -8.24 10.93 23.66
CA ASN A 215 -9.37 11.52 22.95
C ASN A 215 -10.14 12.50 23.86
N GLY A 216 -10.24 13.76 23.44
CA GLY A 216 -10.87 14.83 24.20
C GLY A 216 -9.90 15.64 25.10
N ILE A 217 -8.61 15.27 25.17
CA ILE A 217 -7.61 16.09 25.87
C ILE A 217 -7.43 17.42 25.14
N LYS A 218 -7.49 18.54 25.88
CA LYS A 218 -7.08 19.85 25.34
C LYS A 218 -5.57 20.02 25.39
N MET A 219 -4.98 20.39 24.26
CA MET A 219 -3.56 20.66 24.09
C MET A 219 -3.40 22.05 23.46
N GLY A 220 -3.23 23.07 24.32
CA GLY A 220 -3.27 24.47 23.92
C GLY A 220 -4.67 24.91 23.48
N ASP A 221 -4.76 25.52 22.30
CA ASP A 221 -6.00 25.95 21.64
C ASP A 221 -6.81 24.80 21.02
N LYS A 222 -6.21 23.60 20.88
CA LYS A 222 -6.81 22.45 20.18
C LYS A 222 -7.25 21.36 21.14
N THR A 223 -8.17 20.52 20.67
CA THR A 223 -8.58 19.30 21.37
C THR A 223 -8.16 18.10 20.55
N LEU A 224 -7.42 17.18 21.18
CA LEU A 224 -6.96 15.95 20.54
C LEU A 224 -8.15 15.03 20.25
N THR A 225 -8.19 14.48 19.05
CA THR A 225 -9.18 13.49 18.61
C THR A 225 -8.44 12.20 18.30
N VAL A 226 -8.62 11.17 19.13
CA VAL A 226 -7.90 9.89 18.98
C VAL A 226 -8.89 8.75 18.78
N ARG A 227 -8.69 7.97 17.72
CA ARG A 227 -9.60 6.88 17.32
C ARG A 227 -8.90 5.84 16.45
N ARG A 228 -9.41 4.61 16.44
CA ARG A 228 -9.00 3.57 15.48
C ARG A 228 -9.32 4.03 14.05
N ALA A 229 -8.31 4.09 13.19
CA ALA A 229 -8.39 4.58 11.80
C ALA A 229 -9.13 3.61 10.86
N SER A 230 -9.31 2.35 11.26
CA SER A 230 -10.11 1.35 10.55
C SER A 230 -11.59 1.75 10.40
N GLN A 231 -12.11 2.63 11.27
CA GLN A 231 -13.46 3.21 11.13
C GLN A 231 -13.53 4.44 10.20
N GLY A 232 -12.41 4.84 9.58
CA GLY A 232 -12.28 6.07 8.79
C GLY A 232 -11.69 5.90 7.40
N ALA A 233 -11.49 4.67 6.92
CA ALA A 233 -10.91 4.35 5.60
C ALA A 233 -11.81 4.69 4.39
N GLN A 234 -12.77 5.61 4.57
CA GLN A 234 -13.49 6.31 3.52
C GLN A 234 -14.15 7.57 4.15
N GLN A 235 -13.38 8.64 4.30
CA GLN A 235 -13.96 9.96 4.04
C GLN A 235 -13.72 10.27 2.56
N PRO A 236 -14.70 10.01 1.66
CA PRO A 236 -14.65 10.61 0.34
C PRO A 236 -14.58 12.14 0.52
N LYS A 237 -13.80 12.82 -0.34
CA LYS A 237 -13.80 14.28 -0.35
C LYS A 237 -15.22 14.75 -0.69
N PRO A 238 -15.85 15.65 0.09
CA PRO A 238 -17.22 16.11 -0.18
C PRO A 238 -17.38 16.82 -1.54
N GLU A 239 -16.27 17.27 -2.16
CA GLU A 239 -16.24 17.74 -3.56
C GLU A 239 -16.65 16.66 -4.57
N GLN A 240 -16.24 15.40 -4.40
CA GLN A 240 -16.51 14.36 -5.40
C GLN A 240 -17.97 13.91 -5.38
N GLU A 241 -18.59 13.88 -4.20
CA GLU A 241 -20.01 13.53 -4.05
C GLU A 241 -20.93 14.64 -4.60
N SER A 242 -20.59 15.91 -4.35
CA SER A 242 -21.33 17.07 -4.88
C SER A 242 -21.23 17.21 -6.40
N VAL A 243 -20.06 16.89 -7.00
CA VAL A 243 -19.90 16.78 -8.46
C VAL A 243 -20.72 15.62 -9.04
N TYR A 244 -20.73 14.45 -8.39
CA TYR A 244 -21.53 13.30 -8.87
C TYR A 244 -23.04 13.57 -8.80
N MET A 245 -23.51 14.22 -7.74
CA MET A 245 -24.90 14.67 -7.59
C MET A 245 -25.29 15.69 -8.67
N HIS A 246 -24.44 16.68 -8.97
CA HIS A 246 -24.68 17.64 -10.05
C HIS A 246 -24.70 16.95 -11.42
N ALA A 247 -23.79 16.01 -11.68
CA ALA A 247 -23.76 15.24 -12.92
C ALA A 247 -25.02 14.38 -13.09
N GLN A 248 -25.50 13.71 -12.03
CA GLN A 248 -26.75 12.95 -12.06
C GLN A 248 -27.97 13.85 -12.31
N GLN A 249 -28.06 15.03 -11.67
CA GLN A 249 -29.13 15.98 -11.92
C GLN A 249 -29.12 16.51 -13.37
N GLN A 250 -27.94 16.82 -13.92
CA GLN A 250 -27.82 17.25 -15.32
C GLN A 250 -28.22 16.14 -16.31
N ILE A 251 -27.82 14.89 -16.07
CA ILE A 251 -28.23 13.74 -16.90
C ILE A 251 -29.75 13.51 -16.81
N ALA A 252 -30.35 13.66 -15.63
CA ALA A 252 -31.80 13.56 -15.45
C ALA A 252 -32.56 14.68 -16.18
N LEU A 253 -32.07 15.92 -16.13
CA LEU A 253 -32.61 17.04 -16.89
C LEU A 253 -32.49 16.83 -18.40
N GLN A 254 -31.32 16.41 -18.90
CA GLN A 254 -31.11 16.13 -20.33
C GLN A 254 -31.99 14.96 -20.84
N ARG A 255 -32.23 13.93 -20.02
CA ARG A 255 -33.19 12.87 -20.35
C ARG A 255 -34.63 13.37 -20.40
N ARG A 256 -35.00 14.34 -19.55
CA ARG A 256 -36.34 14.95 -19.57
C ARG A 256 -36.54 15.92 -20.74
N VAL A 257 -35.49 16.61 -21.20
CA VAL A 257 -35.53 17.44 -22.43
C VAL A 257 -35.67 16.56 -23.67
N ARG A 258 -34.88 15.48 -23.81
CA ARG A 258 -34.96 14.57 -24.97
C ARG A 258 -36.28 13.80 -25.10
N PHE A 259 -37.15 13.82 -24.10
CA PHE A 259 -38.49 13.20 -24.18
C PHE A 259 -39.57 14.15 -24.74
N CYS A 260 -39.29 15.45 -24.87
CA CYS A 260 -40.25 16.42 -25.43
C CYS A 260 -40.13 16.62 -26.96
N GLU A 261 -39.01 16.23 -27.58
CA GLU A 261 -38.80 16.34 -29.05
C GLU A 261 -39.22 15.06 -29.81
N GLY A 262 -40.02 14.19 -29.20
CA GLY A 262 -40.28 12.81 -29.67
C GLY A 262 -41.75 12.39 -29.79
N GLY A 263 -42.66 13.27 -30.20
CA GLY A 263 -43.92 12.84 -30.85
C GLY A 263 -43.72 12.87 -32.38
N TRP A 264 -44.34 12.03 -33.22
CA TRP A 264 -45.41 11.02 -33.09
C TRP A 264 -45.15 9.93 -34.18
N VAL A 265 -45.86 8.82 -34.38
CA VAL A 265 -47.10 8.21 -33.81
C VAL A 265 -47.03 6.67 -33.98
N TRP A 266 -48.05 5.91 -33.57
CA TRP A 266 -48.25 4.50 -33.96
C TRP A 266 -49.13 4.38 -35.21
N SER A 267 -48.71 3.57 -36.21
CA SER A 267 -49.49 2.52 -36.90
C SER A 267 -48.87 2.13 -38.24
#